data_AF-A0A0G0HDJ7-F1
#
_entry.id   AF-A0A0G0HDJ7-F1
#
_cell.length_a   1.000
_cell.length_b   1.000
_cell.length_c   1.000
_cell.angle_alpha   90.00
_cell.angle_beta   90.00
_cell.angle_gamma   90.00
#
_symmetry.space_group_name_H-M   'P 1'
#
loop_
_entity.id
_entity.type
_entity.pdbx_description
1 polymer ?
#
loop_
_entity_poly.entity_id
_entity_poly.type
_entity_poly.pdbx_seq_one_letter_code
_entity_poly.pdbx_strand_id
1 'polypeptide(L)'
;MLLIQLILPLFFIFAITKVIVRIKATELSVRQGIVWVVFWILAGVVVIEPNSTIYFAHLLGIGRGADLIIYFALAILFYLFFRQTVQVEKMKREITQLTRRETLNKK
;
A
#
# COMPACT_ATOMS: atom_id res chain seq x y z
N MET A 1 25.07 -2.41 10.88
CA MET A 1 25.25 -1.58 9.67
C MET A 1 25.16 -2.42 8.39
N LEU A 2 25.95 -3.49 8.22
CA LEU A 2 25.90 -4.34 6.99
C LEU A 2 24.61 -5.18 6.81
N LEU A 3 23.98 -5.66 7.89
CA LEU A 3 22.78 -6.51 7.78
C LEU A 3 21.58 -5.78 7.14
N ILE A 4 21.34 -4.53 7.57
CA ILE A 4 20.22 -3.70 7.09
C ILE A 4 20.40 -3.38 5.60
N GLN A 5 21.63 -3.05 5.19
CA GLN A 5 21.97 -2.80 3.79
C GLN A 5 21.85 -4.03 2.89
N LEU A 6 21.87 -5.26 3.43
CA LEU A 6 21.68 -6.48 2.64
C LEU A 6 20.19 -6.90 2.58
N ILE A 7 19.47 -6.79 3.71
CA ILE A 7 18.09 -7.25 3.84
C ILE A 7 17.11 -6.34 3.08
N LEU A 8 17.31 -5.02 3.14
CA LEU A 8 16.42 -4.06 2.49
C LEU A 8 16.38 -4.16 0.97
N PRO A 9 17.50 -4.18 0.23
CA PRO A 9 17.45 -4.35 -1.21
C PRO A 9 16.83 -5.69 -1.62
N LEU A 10 17.08 -6.76 -0.87
CA LEU A 10 16.43 -8.06 -1.09
C LEU A 10 14.91 -7.95 -0.95
N PHE A 11 14.45 -7.21 0.06
CA PHE A 11 13.02 -6.94 0.29
C PHE A 11 12.41 -6.07 -0.82
N PHE A 12 13.10 -5.04 -1.31
CA PHE A 12 12.63 -4.23 -2.44
C PHE A 12 12.53 -5.05 -3.74
N ILE A 13 13.52 -5.90 -4.03
CA ILE A 13 13.47 -6.81 -5.19
C ILE A 13 12.28 -7.77 -5.07
N PHE A 14 12.09 -8.36 -3.89
CA PHE A 14 10.94 -9.23 -3.62
C PHE A 14 9.60 -8.50 -3.80
N ALA A 15 9.50 -7.28 -3.27
CA ALA A 15 8.29 -6.45 -3.35
C ALA A 15 7.95 -6.08 -4.80
N ILE A 16 8.94 -5.67 -5.59
CA ILE A 16 8.77 -5.36 -7.03
C ILE A 16 8.36 -6.62 -7.79
N THR A 17 8.99 -7.76 -7.51
CA THR A 17 8.66 -9.05 -8.14
C THR A 17 7.20 -9.43 -7.85
N LYS A 18 6.73 -9.28 -6.61
CA LYS A 18 5.32 -9.50 -6.22
C LYS A 18 4.35 -8.60 -6.99
N VAL A 19 4.71 -7.33 -7.22
CA VAL A 19 3.89 -6.40 -8.01
C VAL A 19 3.83 -6.86 -9.47
N ILE A 20 4.95 -7.23 -10.07
CA ILE A 20 5.01 -7.72 -11.46
C ILE A 20 4.20 -9.00 -11.64
N VAL A 21 4.32 -9.96 -10.72
CA VAL A 21 3.55 -11.22 -10.75
C VAL A 21 2.05 -10.94 -10.70
N ARG A 22 1.60 -10.02 -9.84
CA ARG A 22 0.18 -9.68 -9.73
C ARG A 22 -0.37 -8.87 -10.91
N ILE A 23 0.46 -8.05 -11.57
CA ILE A 23 0.09 -7.40 -12.84
C ILE A 23 -0.09 -8.45 -13.93
N LYS A 24 0.84 -9.42 -14.05
CA LYS A 24 0.76 -10.51 -15.03
C LYS A 24 -0.44 -11.43 -14.79
N ALA A 25 -0.88 -11.60 -13.55
CA ALA A 25 -2.07 -12.38 -13.21
C ALA A 25 -3.40 -11.66 -13.55
N THR A 26 -3.38 -10.44 -14.11
CA THR A 26 -4.57 -9.61 -14.36
C THR A 26 -5.36 -9.21 -13.11
N GLU A 27 -4.88 -9.59 -11.92
CA GLU A 27 -5.46 -9.24 -10.62
C GLU A 27 -5.27 -7.77 -10.25
N LEU A 28 -4.30 -7.11 -10.89
CA LEU A 28 -3.96 -5.71 -10.67
C LEU A 28 -3.96 -4.95 -12.00
N SER A 29 -4.73 -3.87 -12.03
CA SER A 29 -4.69 -2.89 -13.13
C SER A 29 -3.27 -2.34 -13.27
N VAL A 30 -2.79 -2.16 -14.51
CA VAL A 30 -1.48 -1.54 -14.80
C VAL A 30 -1.29 -0.22 -14.06
N ARG A 31 -2.36 0.58 -13.93
CA ARG A 31 -2.36 1.84 -13.16
C ARG A 31 -2.09 1.63 -11.68
N GLN A 32 -2.68 0.59 -11.08
CA GLN A 32 -2.43 0.23 -9.68
C GLN A 32 -1.02 -0.34 -9.50
N GLY A 33 -0.52 -1.10 -10.47
CA GLY A 33 0.84 -1.60 -10.51
C GLY A 33 1.89 -0.49 -10.47
N ILE A 34 1.73 0.54 -11.31
CA ILE A 34 2.62 1.72 -11.35
C ILE A 34 2.65 2.44 -9.99
N VAL A 35 1.49 2.64 -9.35
CA VAL A 35 1.43 3.27 -8.02
C VAL A 35 2.24 2.49 -6.99
N TRP A 36 2.15 1.16 -7.01
CA TRP A 36 2.92 0.31 -6.09
C TRP A 36 4.42 0.35 -6.37
N VAL A 37 4.85 0.37 -7.64
CA VAL A 37 6.28 0.51 -7.99
C VAL A 37 6.83 1.84 -7.49
N VAL A 38 6.12 2.95 -7.74
CA VAL A 38 6.52 4.28 -7.27
C VAL A 38 6.60 4.33 -5.74
N PHE A 39 5.64 3.73 -5.04
CA PHE A 39 5.65 3.64 -3.58
C PHE A 39 6.90 2.91 -3.06
N TRP A 40 7.25 1.76 -3.63
CA TRP A 40 8.44 1.00 -3.22
C TRP A 40 9.74 1.73 -3.51
N ILE A 41 9.83 2.47 -4.62
CA ILE A 41 10.99 3.31 -4.93
C ILE A 41 11.15 4.43 -3.89
N LEU A 42 10.06 5.15 -3.58
CA LEU A 42 10.08 6.22 -2.57
C LEU A 42 10.46 5.69 -1.19
N ALA A 43 9.90 4.54 -0.79
CA ALA A 43 10.28 3.87 0.46
C ALA A 43 11.77 3.50 0.48
N GLY A 44 12.34 3.05 -0.65
CA GLY A 44 13.77 2.77 -0.78
C GLY A 44 14.65 3.99 -0.57
N VAL A 45 14.31 5.11 -1.19
CA VAL A 45 15.05 6.38 -1.04
C VAL A 45 15.05 6.84 0.42
N VAL A 46 13.88 6.83 1.07
CA VAL A 46 13.72 7.23 2.48
C VAL A 46 14.56 6.38 3.43
N VAL A 47 14.72 5.09 3.13
CA VAL A 47 15.48 4.17 3.97
C VAL A 47 16.99 4.28 3.76
N ILE A 48 17.43 4.55 2.52
CA ILE A 48 18.86 4.70 2.19
C ILE A 48 19.40 6.05 2.68
N GLU A 49 18.59 7.11 2.59
CA GLU A 49 18.99 8.47 2.93
C GLU A 49 18.01 9.06 3.97
N PRO A 50 18.26 8.86 5.27
CA PRO A 50 17.37 9.36 6.32
C PRO A 50 17.39 10.89 6.49
N ASN A 51 18.41 11.62 5.99
CA ASN A 51 18.46 13.08 6.12
C ASN A 51 17.43 13.80 5.23
N SER A 52 16.98 13.16 4.15
CA SER A 52 15.88 13.59 3.28
C SER A 52 14.62 13.77 4.11
N THR A 53 14.40 12.85 5.05
CA THR A 53 13.27 12.90 5.98
C THR A 53 13.47 13.95 7.06
N ILE A 54 14.72 14.22 7.48
CA ILE A 54 15.04 15.26 8.46
C ILE A 54 14.68 16.65 7.94
N TYR A 55 14.87 16.93 6.65
CA TYR A 55 14.46 18.21 6.03
C TYR A 55 12.94 18.45 6.16
N PHE A 56 12.12 17.45 5.83
CA PHE A 56 10.67 17.54 5.99
C PHE A 56 10.22 17.55 7.45
N ALA A 57 10.93 16.84 8.33
CA ALA A 57 10.62 16.78 9.75
C ALA A 57 10.89 18.12 10.45
N HIS A 58 11.96 18.82 10.06
CA HIS A 58 12.29 20.15 10.60
C HIS A 58 11.26 21.22 10.18
N LEU A 59 10.69 21.10 8.96
CA LEU A 59 9.62 21.98 8.49
C LEU A 59 8.31 21.78 9.27
N LEU A 60 8.06 20.55 9.73
CA LEU A 60 6.84 20.16 10.45
C LEU A 60 7.03 20.18 11.99
N GLY A 61 8.18 20.62 12.49
CA GLY A 61 8.46 20.77 13.93
C GLY A 61 8.68 19.46 14.69
N ILE A 62 8.98 18.36 13.99
CA ILE A 62 9.19 17.03 14.58
C ILE A 62 10.70 16.75 14.62
N GLY A 63 11.28 16.62 15.82
CA GLY A 63 12.73 16.46 16.01
C GLY A 63 13.33 15.15 15.47
N ARG A 64 12.50 14.20 15.00
CA ARG A 64 12.91 12.89 14.48
C ARG A 64 12.17 12.56 13.19
N GLY A 65 12.89 12.45 12.07
CA GLY A 65 12.29 12.12 10.76
C GLY A 65 11.54 10.78 10.72
N ALA A 66 12.01 9.79 11.47
CA ALA A 66 11.34 8.48 11.55
C ALA A 66 9.91 8.57 12.09
N ASP A 67 9.66 9.44 13.08
CA ASP A 67 8.34 9.55 13.73
C ASP A 67 7.31 10.14 12.76
N LEU A 68 7.75 11.07 11.90
CA LEU A 68 6.93 11.67 10.87
C LEU A 68 6.44 10.63 9.84
N ILE A 69 7.35 9.76 9.39
CA ILE A 69 7.02 8.66 8.48
C ILE A 69 6.01 7.72 9.15
N ILE A 70 6.21 7.38 10.42
CA ILE A 70 5.32 6.48 11.15
C ILE A 70 3.92 7.08 11.24
N TYR A 71 3.78 8.37 11.59
CA TYR A 71 2.47 9.01 11.64
C TYR A 71 1.76 9.04 10.28
N PHE A 72 2.48 9.39 9.22
CA PHE A 72 1.93 9.38 7.86
C PHE A 72 1.52 7.97 7.42
N ALA A 73 2.38 6.98 7.65
CA ALA A 73 2.10 5.58 7.32
C ALA A 73 0.87 5.08 8.07
N LEU A 74 0.76 5.40 9.36
CA LEU A 74 -0.38 5.02 10.19
C LEU A 74 -1.67 5.66 9.68
N ALA A 75 -1.66 6.96 9.38
CA ALA A 75 -2.82 7.66 8.83
C ALA A 75 -3.27 7.08 7.48
N ILE A 76 -2.33 6.82 6.57
CA ILE A 76 -2.60 6.21 5.26
C ILE A 76 -3.14 4.79 5.44
N LEU A 77 -2.54 3.99 6.33
CA LEU A 77 -3.00 2.63 6.64
C LEU A 77 -4.44 2.63 7.16
N PHE A 78 -4.76 3.50 8.12
CA PHE A 78 -6.13 3.64 8.63
C PHE A 78 -7.12 4.04 7.52
N TYR A 79 -6.74 4.98 6.66
CA TYR A 79 -7.58 5.38 5.53
C TYR A 79 -7.81 4.23 4.55
N LEU A 80 -6.75 3.50 4.17
CA LEU A 80 -6.83 2.36 3.27
C LEU A 80 -7.66 1.23 3.87
N PHE A 81 -7.46 0.94 5.16
CA PHE A 81 -8.23 -0.05 5.90
C PHE A 81 -9.72 0.30 5.92
N PHE A 82 -10.06 1.55 6.25
CA PHE A 82 -11.43 2.03 6.21
C PHE A 82 -12.03 1.89 4.80
N ARG A 83 -11.33 2.34 3.77
CA ARG A 83 -11.76 2.21 2.36
C ARG A 83 -11.97 0.75 1.96
N GLN A 84 -11.12 -0.16 2.42
CA GLN A 84 -11.25 -1.59 2.14
C GLN A 84 -12.49 -2.17 2.83
N THR A 85 -12.74 -1.82 4.10
CA THR A 85 -13.95 -2.23 4.82
C THR A 85 -15.22 -1.79 4.09
N VAL A 86 -15.27 -0.55 3.61
CA VAL A 86 -16.41 -0.04 2.83
C VAL A 86 -16.59 -0.83 1.52
N GLN A 87 -15.52 -1.14 0.81
CA GLN A 87 -15.61 -1.94 -0.43
C GLN A 87 -16.07 -3.37 -0.18
N VAL A 88 -15.58 -4.01 0.88
CA VAL A 88 -16.02 -5.35 1.28
C VAL A 88 -17.52 -5.35 1.62
N GLU A 89 -18.00 -4.33 2.32
CA GLU A 89 -19.42 -4.22 2.67
C GLU A 89 -20.31 -4.00 1.45
N LYS A 90 -19.87 -3.19 0.48
CA LYS A 90 -20.57 -3.03 -0.82
C LYS A 90 -20.64 -4.35 -1.58
N MET A 91 -19.53 -5.08 -1.66
CA MET A 91 -19.48 -6.38 -2.34
C MET A 91 -20.43 -7.40 -1.68
N LYS A 92 -20.49 -7.46 -0.34
CA LYS A 92 -21.46 -8.32 0.38
C LYS A 92 -22.91 -7.98 0.03
N ARG A 93 -23.24 -6.68 -0.05
CA ARG A 93 -24.59 -6.22 -0.42
C ARG A 93 -24.94 -6.59 -1.86
N GLU A 94 -24.01 -6.41 -2.79
CA GLU A 94 -24.19 -6.80 -4.21
C GLU A 94 -24.43 -8.31 -4.34
N ILE A 95 -23.63 -9.14 -3.66
CA ILE A 95 -23.83 -10.60 -3.63
C ILE A 95 -25.23 -10.93 -3.09
N THR A 96 -25.65 -10.30 -1.98
CA THR A 96 -26.97 -10.54 -1.38
C THR A 96 -28.11 -10.17 -2.33
N GLN A 97 -27.98 -9.05 -3.04
CA GLN A 97 -28.96 -8.62 -4.04
C GLN A 97 -29.02 -9.56 -5.25
N LEU A 98 -27.86 -10.02 -5.72
CA LEU A 98 -27.77 -11.00 -6.81
C LEU A 98 -28.46 -12.31 -6.42
N THR A 99 -28.14 -12.89 -5.25
CA THR A 99 -28.78 -14.12 -4.79
C THR A 99 -30.30 -13.95 -4.64
N ARG A 100 -30.77 -12.80 -4.14
CA ARG A 100 -32.21 -12.52 -4.03
C ARG A 100 -32.90 -12.48 -5.40
N ARG A 101 -32.29 -11.84 -6.40
CA ARG A 101 -32.81 -11.78 -7.77
C ARG A 101 -32.87 -13.16 -8.42
N GLU A 102 -31.79 -13.94 -8.30
CA GLU A 102 -31.73 -15.32 -8.82
C GLU A 102 -32.83 -16.21 -8.22
N THR A 103 -33.10 -16.06 -6.92
CA THR A 103 -34.14 -16.84 -6.23
C THR A 103 -35.56 -16.43 -6.66
N LEU A 104 -35.78 -15.13 -6.92
CA LEU A 104 -37.07 -14.61 -7.36
C LEU A 104 -37.36 -14.92 -8.84
N ASN A 105 -36.33 -14.98 -9.69
CA ASN A 105 -36.45 -15.35 -11.12
C ASN A 105 -36.64 -16.86 -11.36
N LYS A 106 -36.31 -17.71 -10.37
CA LYS A 106 -36.50 -19.18 -10.45
C LYS A 106 -37.91 -19.64 -10.06
N LYS A 107 -38.85 -18.71 -9.80
CA LYS A 107 -40.28 -18.98 -9.64
C LYS A 107 -41.02 -18.72 -10.94
#